data_AF-A0A837NCU7-F1
#
_entry.id   AF-A0A837NCU7-F1
#
_cell.length_a   1.000
_cell.length_b   1.000
_cell.length_c   1.000
_cell.angle_alpha   90.00
_cell.angle_beta   90.00
_cell.angle_gamma   90.00
#
_symmetry.space_group_name_H-M   'P 1'
#
loop_
_entity.id
_entity.type
_entity.pdbx_description
1 polymer ?
#
loop_
_entity_poly.entity_id
_entity_poly.type
_entity_poly.pdbx_seq_one_letter_code
_entity_poly.pdbx_strand_id
1 'polypeptide(L)'
;MHLAKAYKKFNSRCFSYKSRADEIYLKRRKLSKWEFNYLTEVLLSDMWQSWCKFNRTMFLSSCWGTKARNGDLITGIAAGKSWQRLCYEAKQSAFGNNTTPRGHLNFLMRKEPTWGDLDVFLRIISRVQPSNEQQLSTAYGSFHNIKQLQIIRNACAHKNQETFLDVKLLNRHYSGAAISRPTEVAWKFNPAKRALAVDIWLHEMRKIAELATSTT
;
A
#
# COMPACT_ATOMS: atom_id res chain seq x y z
N MET A 1 -13.26 -0.37 -16.79
CA MET A 1 -12.27 0.65 -16.38
C MET A 1 -10.94 0.34 -17.08
N HIS A 2 -10.09 1.31 -17.40
CA HIS A 2 -8.76 1.07 -17.98
C HIS A 2 -7.70 1.36 -16.91
N LEU A 3 -6.77 0.41 -16.68
CA LEU A 3 -5.74 0.53 -15.65
C LEU A 3 -4.83 1.74 -15.85
N ALA A 4 -4.70 2.26 -17.07
CA ALA A 4 -4.01 3.53 -17.33
C ALA A 4 -4.59 4.71 -16.52
N LYS A 5 -5.91 4.76 -16.32
CA LYS A 5 -6.56 5.82 -15.52
C LYS A 5 -6.22 5.68 -14.03
N ALA A 6 -6.24 4.45 -13.51
CA ALA A 6 -5.86 4.16 -12.13
C ALA A 6 -4.38 4.51 -11.89
N TYR A 7 -3.50 4.09 -12.79
CA TYR A 7 -2.06 4.41 -12.76
C TYR A 7 -1.83 5.92 -12.78
N LYS A 8 -2.36 6.64 -13.77
CA LYS A 8 -2.17 8.11 -13.89
C LYS A 8 -2.60 8.84 -12.63
N LYS A 9 -3.78 8.49 -12.09
CA LYS A 9 -4.30 9.10 -10.86
C LYS A 9 -3.42 8.81 -9.65
N PHE A 10 -2.99 7.56 -9.47
CA PHE A 10 -2.16 7.18 -8.33
C PHE A 10 -0.74 7.78 -8.43
N ASN A 11 -0.12 7.70 -9.61
CA ASN A 11 1.19 8.28 -9.87
C ASN A 11 1.21 9.80 -9.64
N SER A 12 0.16 10.53 -10.08
CA SER A 12 -0.02 11.96 -9.79
C SER A 12 -0.11 12.22 -8.27
N ARG A 13 -0.83 11.37 -7.52
CA ARG A 13 -0.87 11.46 -6.05
C ARG A 13 0.49 11.23 -5.41
N CYS A 14 1.28 10.27 -5.87
CA CYS A 14 2.64 10.05 -5.39
C CYS A 14 3.53 11.28 -5.59
N PHE A 15 3.43 11.96 -6.74
CA PHE A 15 4.15 13.23 -6.95
C PHE A 15 3.70 14.32 -5.99
N SER A 16 2.40 14.46 -5.76
CA SER A 16 1.87 15.40 -4.77
C SER A 16 2.38 15.10 -3.35
N TYR A 17 2.46 13.82 -2.96
CA TYR A 17 3.05 13.42 -1.68
C TYR A 17 4.55 13.71 -1.60
N LYS A 18 5.29 13.51 -2.70
CA LYS A 18 6.70 13.88 -2.77
C LYS A 18 6.89 15.38 -2.55
N SER A 19 6.11 16.23 -3.23
CA SER A 19 6.17 17.69 -3.03
C SER A 19 5.87 18.09 -1.60
N ARG A 20 4.86 17.47 -0.96
CA ARG A 20 4.56 17.69 0.47
C ARG A 20 5.69 17.23 1.38
N ALA A 21 6.28 16.07 1.09
CA ALA A 21 7.42 15.54 1.85
C ALA A 21 8.62 16.50 1.79
N ASP A 22 8.92 17.01 0.60
CA ASP A 22 9.98 17.99 0.38
C ASP A 22 9.73 19.28 1.14
N GLU A 23 8.50 19.78 1.09
CA GLU A 23 8.12 20.99 1.83
C GLU A 23 8.28 20.82 3.35
N ILE A 24 7.78 19.72 3.91
CA ILE A 24 7.93 19.41 5.34
C ILE A 24 9.41 19.29 5.70
N TYR A 25 10.19 18.58 4.89
CA TYR A 25 11.61 18.39 5.14
C TYR A 25 12.41 19.69 5.08
N LEU A 26 12.14 20.56 4.10
CA LEU A 26 12.77 21.87 3.97
C LEU A 26 12.44 22.78 5.16
N LYS A 27 11.18 22.77 5.63
CA LYS A 27 10.71 23.59 6.74
C LYS A 27 11.04 23.00 8.13
N ARG A 28 11.58 21.79 8.23
CA ARG A 28 11.76 21.05 9.50
C ARG A 28 12.45 21.83 10.63
N ARG A 29 13.37 22.75 10.31
CA ARG A 29 14.08 23.58 11.31
C ARG A 29 13.26 24.78 11.80
N LYS A 30 12.24 25.18 11.03
CA LYS A 30 11.33 26.30 11.33
C LYS A 30 10.06 25.84 12.03
N LEU A 31 9.71 24.56 11.88
CA LEU A 31 8.55 23.96 12.52
C LEU A 31 8.87 23.61 13.97
N SER A 32 7.91 23.85 14.85
CA SER A 32 7.97 23.26 16.18
C SER A 32 7.86 21.73 16.08
N LYS A 33 8.27 21.06 17.16
CA LYS A 33 8.30 19.60 17.20
C LYS A 33 6.92 18.97 17.00
N TRP A 34 5.86 19.58 17.53
CA TRP A 34 4.51 19.03 17.41
C TRP A 34 3.97 19.21 15.98
N GLU A 35 4.22 20.36 15.34
CA GLU A 35 3.81 20.62 13.95
C GLU A 35 4.48 19.66 13.00
N PHE A 36 5.80 19.47 13.14
CA PHE A 36 6.56 18.56 12.29
C PHE A 36 6.03 17.12 12.39
N ASN A 37 5.75 16.65 13.61
CA ASN A 37 5.20 15.32 13.82
C ASN A 37 3.79 15.19 13.25
N TYR A 38 2.92 16.16 13.51
CA TYR A 38 1.56 16.18 12.99
C TYR A 38 1.53 16.13 11.45
N LEU A 39 2.29 17.01 10.79
CA LEU A 39 2.38 17.03 9.33
C LEU A 39 2.92 15.71 8.76
N THR A 40 3.88 15.10 9.45
CA THR A 40 4.41 13.78 9.09
C THR A 40 3.35 12.69 9.23
N GLU A 41 2.64 12.63 10.36
CA GLU A 41 1.57 11.63 10.57
C GLU A 41 0.48 11.74 9.51
N VAL A 42 0.05 12.97 9.19
CA VAL A 42 -0.94 13.23 8.14
C VAL A 42 -0.42 12.78 6.77
N LEU A 43 0.83 13.08 6.42
CA LEU A 43 1.45 12.63 5.17
C LEU A 43 1.46 11.09 5.08
N LEU A 44 1.92 10.40 6.14
CA LEU A 44 2.00 8.94 6.17
C LEU A 44 0.60 8.29 6.06
N SER A 45 -0.39 8.85 6.75
CA SER A 45 -1.78 8.40 6.68
C SER A 45 -2.33 8.57 5.27
N ASP A 46 -2.17 9.74 4.66
CA ASP A 46 -2.66 10.03 3.31
C ASP A 46 -2.01 9.11 2.26
N MET A 47 -0.69 8.92 2.35
CA MET A 47 0.06 7.99 1.49
C MET A 47 -0.51 6.57 1.61
N TRP A 48 -0.69 6.10 2.85
CA TRP A 48 -1.21 4.77 3.11
C TRP A 48 -2.64 4.56 2.60
N GLN A 49 -3.53 5.54 2.80
CA GLN A 49 -4.91 5.45 2.34
C GLN A 49 -4.99 5.46 0.81
N SER A 50 -4.20 6.29 0.13
CA SER A 50 -4.09 6.27 -1.32
C SER A 50 -3.56 4.94 -1.85
N TRP A 51 -2.57 4.36 -1.17
CA TRP A 51 -2.04 3.04 -1.49
C TRP A 51 -3.09 1.93 -1.35
N CYS A 52 -3.81 1.88 -0.22
CA CYS A 52 -4.90 0.93 -0.01
C CYS A 52 -5.99 1.06 -1.09
N LYS A 53 -6.38 2.30 -1.42
CA LYS A 53 -7.40 2.56 -2.44
C LYS A 53 -6.94 2.12 -3.82
N PHE A 54 -5.67 2.35 -4.17
CA PHE A 54 -5.08 1.89 -5.41
C PHE A 54 -5.12 0.35 -5.49
N ASN A 55 -4.63 -0.35 -4.47
CA ASN A 55 -4.59 -1.82 -4.44
C ASN A 55 -5.98 -2.43 -4.52
N ARG A 56 -6.96 -1.90 -3.75
CA ARG A 56 -8.36 -2.32 -3.85
C ARG A 56 -8.90 -2.16 -5.27
N THR A 57 -8.60 -1.02 -5.91
CA THR A 57 -9.02 -0.73 -7.28
C THR A 57 -8.36 -1.68 -8.28
N MET A 58 -7.08 -1.97 -8.11
CA MET A 58 -6.31 -2.91 -8.92
C MET A 58 -6.90 -4.32 -8.86
N PHE A 59 -7.14 -4.83 -7.65
CA PHE A 59 -7.72 -6.15 -7.42
C PHE A 59 -9.10 -6.28 -8.08
N LEU A 60 -10.03 -5.37 -7.77
CA LEU A 60 -11.38 -5.44 -8.31
C LEU A 60 -11.42 -5.33 -9.84
N SER A 61 -10.60 -4.43 -10.40
CA SER A 61 -10.54 -4.24 -11.86
C SER A 61 -9.97 -5.45 -12.58
N SER A 62 -8.98 -6.10 -11.97
CA SER A 62 -8.41 -7.34 -12.48
C SER A 62 -9.44 -8.47 -12.47
N CYS A 63 -10.22 -8.60 -11.39
CA CYS A 63 -11.27 -9.61 -11.29
C CYS A 63 -12.47 -9.35 -12.22
N TRP A 64 -12.87 -8.10 -12.43
CA TRP A 64 -13.99 -7.78 -13.32
C TRP A 64 -13.66 -7.87 -14.80
N GLY A 65 -12.37 -7.80 -15.13
CA GLY A 65 -11.89 -7.60 -16.48
C GLY A 65 -11.67 -6.12 -16.77
N THR A 66 -10.54 -5.83 -17.38
CA THR A 66 -10.06 -4.46 -17.62
C THR A 66 -9.09 -4.44 -18.81
N LYS A 67 -8.63 -3.26 -19.19
CA LYS A 67 -7.50 -3.11 -20.11
C LYS A 67 -6.27 -2.69 -19.34
N ALA A 68 -5.19 -3.46 -19.49
CA ALA A 68 -3.87 -3.10 -19.03
C ALA A 68 -3.41 -1.78 -19.67
N ARG A 69 -2.39 -1.16 -19.10
CA ARG A 69 -1.87 0.17 -19.49
C ARG A 69 -1.29 0.18 -20.90
N ASN A 70 -0.70 -0.94 -21.33
CA ASN A 70 -0.22 -1.18 -22.68
C ASN A 70 -1.34 -1.55 -23.69
N GLY A 71 -2.59 -1.69 -23.23
CA GLY A 71 -3.75 -1.91 -24.07
C GLY A 71 -4.30 -3.35 -24.03
N ASP A 72 -3.52 -4.29 -23.52
CA ASP A 72 -3.90 -5.71 -23.46
C ASP A 72 -5.14 -5.94 -22.62
N LEU A 73 -5.91 -6.95 -23.01
CA LEU A 73 -7.12 -7.35 -22.30
C LEU A 73 -6.76 -8.22 -21.10
N ILE A 74 -7.17 -7.78 -19.91
CA ILE A 74 -7.21 -8.61 -18.71
C ILE A 74 -8.63 -9.17 -18.61
N THR A 75 -8.77 -10.48 -18.73
CA THR A 75 -10.09 -11.13 -18.71
C THR A 75 -10.60 -11.21 -17.28
N GLY A 76 -11.90 -10.94 -17.09
CA GLY A 76 -12.53 -11.06 -15.79
C GLY A 76 -12.73 -12.52 -15.39
N ILE A 77 -12.78 -12.78 -14.09
CA ILE A 77 -13.10 -14.12 -13.58
C ILE A 77 -14.56 -14.49 -13.91
N ALA A 78 -14.83 -15.79 -14.06
CA ALA A 78 -16.14 -16.30 -14.46
C ALA A 78 -17.20 -16.14 -13.35
N ALA A 79 -16.82 -16.29 -12.08
CA ALA A 79 -17.75 -16.36 -10.96
C ALA A 79 -17.88 -15.02 -10.21
N GLY A 80 -19.08 -14.73 -9.70
CA GLY A 80 -19.27 -13.85 -8.55
C GLY A 80 -18.73 -12.42 -8.68
N LYS A 81 -19.10 -11.70 -9.75
CA LYS A 81 -18.58 -10.34 -10.04
C LYS A 81 -19.08 -9.23 -9.12
N SER A 82 -19.89 -9.50 -8.09
CA SER A 82 -20.27 -8.41 -7.17
C SER A 82 -19.06 -7.98 -6.34
N TRP A 83 -18.96 -6.67 -6.05
CA TRP A 83 -17.88 -6.20 -5.19
C TRP A 83 -17.95 -6.86 -3.81
N GLN A 84 -19.15 -7.15 -3.30
CA GLN A 84 -19.34 -7.85 -2.03
C GLN A 84 -18.73 -9.24 -2.05
N ARG A 85 -18.92 -10.00 -3.14
CA ARG A 85 -18.38 -11.35 -3.27
C ARG A 85 -16.86 -11.34 -3.32
N LEU A 86 -16.29 -10.51 -4.19
CA LEU A 86 -14.83 -10.40 -4.34
C LEU A 86 -14.15 -9.93 -3.04
N CYS A 87 -14.71 -8.91 -2.38
CA CYS A 87 -14.16 -8.40 -1.13
C CYS A 87 -14.35 -9.39 0.04
N TYR A 88 -15.44 -10.16 0.06
CA TYR A 88 -15.62 -11.26 1.00
C TYR A 88 -14.56 -12.34 0.81
N GLU A 89 -14.36 -12.81 -0.42
CA GLU A 89 -13.34 -13.82 -0.72
C GLU A 89 -11.93 -13.32 -0.38
N ALA A 90 -11.63 -12.06 -0.70
CA ALA A 90 -10.39 -11.41 -0.32
C ALA A 90 -10.20 -11.40 1.22
N LYS A 91 -11.24 -11.06 1.98
CA LYS A 91 -11.21 -11.17 3.45
C LYS A 91 -10.94 -12.61 3.88
N GLN A 92 -11.70 -13.59 3.37
CA GLN A 92 -11.49 -14.99 3.76
C GLN A 92 -10.07 -15.46 3.43
N SER A 93 -9.51 -15.03 2.30
CA SER A 93 -8.11 -15.30 1.95
C SER A 93 -7.11 -14.69 2.93
N ALA A 94 -7.30 -13.41 3.26
CA ALA A 94 -6.41 -12.68 4.16
C ALA A 94 -6.24 -13.35 5.53
N PHE A 95 -7.31 -14.01 6.01
CA PHE A 95 -7.39 -14.70 7.30
C PHE A 95 -7.29 -16.24 7.21
N GLY A 96 -7.05 -16.82 6.02
CA GLY A 96 -6.93 -18.28 5.87
C GLY A 96 -8.25 -19.07 6.06
N ASN A 97 -9.40 -18.40 5.99
CA ASN A 97 -10.70 -19.03 6.21
C ASN A 97 -11.30 -19.58 4.91
N ASN A 98 -12.18 -20.59 4.99
CA ASN A 98 -12.92 -21.06 3.82
C ASN A 98 -14.01 -20.08 3.38
N THR A 99 -14.30 -20.07 2.08
CA THR A 99 -15.39 -19.28 1.50
C THR A 99 -16.68 -20.08 1.53
N THR A 100 -17.81 -19.43 1.82
CA THR A 100 -19.13 -20.05 1.73
C THR A 100 -19.93 -19.45 0.58
N PRO A 101 -20.89 -20.17 -0.03
CA PRO A 101 -21.68 -19.66 -1.14
C PRO A 101 -22.41 -18.34 -0.83
N ARG A 102 -22.97 -18.22 0.38
CA ARG A 102 -23.77 -17.06 0.82
C ARG A 102 -23.05 -16.11 1.79
N GLY A 103 -21.77 -16.33 2.10
CA GLY A 103 -21.04 -15.51 3.09
C GLY A 103 -20.82 -14.05 2.69
N HIS A 104 -21.01 -13.73 1.42
CA HIS A 104 -20.93 -12.37 0.88
C HIS A 104 -22.23 -11.55 1.06
N LEU A 105 -23.35 -12.21 1.41
CA LEU A 105 -24.60 -11.50 1.68
C LEU A 105 -24.39 -10.54 2.87
N ASN A 106 -24.76 -9.27 2.68
CA ASN A 106 -24.52 -8.19 3.66
C ASN A 106 -23.04 -7.96 4.01
N PHE A 107 -22.11 -8.29 3.10
CA PHE A 107 -20.70 -7.98 3.31
C PHE A 107 -20.50 -6.45 3.37
N LEU A 108 -19.94 -5.97 4.47
CA LEU A 108 -19.74 -4.56 4.73
C LEU A 108 -18.32 -4.14 4.33
N MET A 109 -18.19 -2.95 3.74
CA MET A 109 -16.89 -2.40 3.34
C MET A 109 -15.90 -2.30 4.52
N ARG A 110 -16.39 -2.02 5.74
CA ARG A 110 -15.54 -1.99 6.95
C ARG A 110 -14.94 -3.35 7.35
N LYS A 111 -15.42 -4.45 6.75
CA LYS A 111 -14.90 -5.82 6.96
C LYS A 111 -13.88 -6.22 5.89
N GLU A 112 -13.56 -5.34 4.94
CA GLU A 112 -12.54 -5.59 3.93
C GLU A 112 -11.16 -5.82 4.56
N PRO A 113 -10.27 -6.57 3.88
CA PRO A 113 -8.90 -6.74 4.35
C PRO A 113 -8.11 -5.43 4.26
N THR A 114 -6.92 -5.42 4.87
CA THR A 114 -5.99 -4.29 4.77
C THR A 114 -5.29 -4.32 3.41
N TRP A 115 -5.89 -3.67 2.42
CA TRP A 115 -5.43 -3.69 1.02
C TRP A 115 -3.99 -3.20 0.78
N GLY A 116 -3.45 -2.36 1.67
CA GLY A 116 -2.10 -1.84 1.57
C GLY A 116 -1.00 -2.80 2.01
N ASP A 117 -1.35 -3.86 2.75
CA ASP A 117 -0.38 -4.85 3.24
C ASP A 117 -0.02 -5.81 2.09
N LEU A 118 1.26 -5.86 1.74
CA LEU A 118 1.77 -6.65 0.61
C LEU A 118 1.54 -8.15 0.80
N ASP A 119 1.74 -8.68 2.00
CA ASP A 119 1.57 -10.12 2.28
C ASP A 119 0.11 -10.51 2.21
N VAL A 120 -0.77 -9.64 2.73
CA VAL A 120 -2.22 -9.81 2.62
C VAL A 120 -2.65 -9.76 1.16
N PHE A 121 -2.13 -8.80 0.39
CA PHE A 121 -2.46 -8.66 -1.03
C PHE A 121 -2.03 -9.88 -1.85
N LEU A 122 -0.80 -10.38 -1.64
CA LEU A 122 -0.26 -11.58 -2.26
C LEU A 122 -1.12 -12.83 -1.95
N ARG A 123 -1.53 -13.01 -0.68
CA ARG A 123 -2.47 -14.09 -0.31
C ARG A 123 -3.83 -13.95 -0.99
N ILE A 124 -4.32 -12.73 -1.17
CA ILE A 124 -5.60 -12.49 -1.84
C ILE A 124 -5.53 -12.90 -3.31
N ILE A 125 -4.52 -12.42 -4.04
CA ILE A 125 -4.41 -12.71 -5.48
C ILE A 125 -4.11 -14.18 -5.75
N SER A 126 -3.31 -14.86 -4.92
CA SER A 126 -3.01 -16.28 -5.10
C SER A 126 -4.23 -17.18 -4.91
N ARG A 127 -5.20 -16.75 -4.08
CA ARG A 127 -6.44 -17.50 -3.82
C ARG A 127 -7.56 -17.17 -4.78
N VAL A 128 -7.75 -15.89 -5.11
CA VAL A 128 -8.85 -15.44 -6.01
C VAL A 128 -8.47 -15.67 -7.47
N GLN A 129 -7.17 -15.69 -7.79
CA GLN A 129 -6.62 -16.02 -9.10
C GLN A 129 -7.23 -15.20 -10.24
N PRO A 130 -7.11 -13.87 -10.23
CA PRO A 130 -7.44 -13.08 -11.41
C PRO A 130 -6.57 -13.51 -12.60
N SER A 131 -6.99 -13.26 -13.84
CA SER A 131 -6.28 -13.71 -15.04
C SER A 131 -4.84 -13.19 -15.17
N ASN A 132 -4.53 -12.06 -14.53
CA ASN A 132 -3.19 -11.47 -14.44
C ASN A 132 -2.49 -11.75 -13.09
N GLU A 133 -2.86 -12.82 -12.38
CA GLU A 133 -2.30 -13.17 -11.07
C GLU A 133 -0.77 -13.17 -11.08
N GLN A 134 -0.13 -13.85 -12.04
CA GLN A 134 1.34 -13.94 -12.11
C GLN A 134 2.01 -12.56 -12.20
N GLN A 135 1.42 -11.65 -12.98
CA GLN A 135 1.90 -10.27 -13.12
C GLN A 135 1.75 -9.50 -11.80
N LEU A 136 0.62 -9.66 -11.11
CA LEU A 136 0.40 -9.04 -9.81
C LEU A 136 1.35 -9.63 -8.75
N SER A 137 1.54 -10.95 -8.72
CA SER A 137 2.45 -11.63 -7.80
C SER A 137 3.90 -11.15 -8.00
N THR A 138 4.34 -11.02 -9.25
CA THR A 138 5.65 -10.46 -9.59
C THR A 138 5.77 -8.99 -9.13
N ALA A 139 4.79 -8.16 -9.46
CA ALA A 139 4.83 -6.74 -9.13
C ALA A 139 4.89 -6.49 -7.62
N TYR A 140 4.04 -7.15 -6.84
CA TYR A 140 3.95 -6.96 -5.39
C TYR A 140 5.05 -7.71 -4.61
N GLY A 141 5.63 -8.77 -5.18
CA GLY A 141 6.78 -9.48 -4.59
C GLY A 141 8.14 -8.83 -4.86
N SER A 142 8.22 -7.85 -5.78
CA SER A 142 9.50 -7.22 -6.16
C SER A 142 10.02 -6.19 -5.16
N PHE A 143 9.16 -5.65 -4.29
CA PHE A 143 9.48 -4.50 -3.43
C PHE A 143 8.93 -4.70 -2.02
N HIS A 144 9.71 -4.33 -1.00
CA HIS A 144 9.44 -4.74 0.39
C HIS A 144 9.48 -3.59 1.39
N ASN A 145 10.07 -2.44 1.05
CA ASN A 145 10.24 -1.34 2.02
C ASN A 145 8.91 -0.64 2.32
N ILE A 146 7.89 -0.75 1.47
CA ILE A 146 6.53 -0.26 1.77
C ILE A 146 5.96 -0.90 3.05
N LYS A 147 6.39 -2.11 3.44
CA LYS A 147 5.98 -2.72 4.72
C LYS A 147 6.37 -1.85 5.92
N GLN A 148 7.47 -1.11 5.83
CA GLN A 148 7.90 -0.19 6.89
C GLN A 148 6.88 0.94 7.07
N LEU A 149 6.32 1.49 5.99
CA LEU A 149 5.26 2.49 6.07
C LEU A 149 4.05 1.96 6.84
N GLN A 150 3.65 0.69 6.62
CA GLN A 150 2.56 0.06 7.36
C GLN A 150 2.85 0.03 8.87
N ILE A 151 4.04 -0.45 9.25
CA ILE A 151 4.48 -0.56 10.66
C ILE A 151 4.42 0.81 11.32
N ILE A 152 5.00 1.83 10.67
CA ILE A 152 5.08 3.19 11.22
C ILE A 152 3.70 3.83 11.31
N ARG A 153 2.87 3.72 10.27
CA ARG A 153 1.50 4.27 10.28
C ARG A 153 0.68 3.63 11.38
N ASN A 154 0.77 2.31 11.55
CA ASN A 154 0.07 1.60 12.61
C ASN A 154 0.52 2.08 13.99
N ALA A 155 1.81 2.28 14.21
CA ALA A 155 2.32 2.85 15.45
C ALA A 155 1.81 4.28 15.71
N CYS A 156 1.75 5.15 14.69
CA CYS A 156 1.14 6.47 14.82
C CYS A 156 -0.35 6.41 15.19
N ALA A 157 -1.09 5.45 14.62
CA ALA A 157 -2.53 5.33 14.80
C ALA A 157 -2.92 4.70 16.16
N HIS A 158 -2.20 3.65 16.58
CA HIS A 158 -2.54 2.90 17.79
C HIS A 158 -1.83 3.41 19.05
N LYS A 159 -0.65 4.05 18.90
CA LYS A 159 0.11 4.67 20.00
C LYS A 159 0.35 3.73 21.19
N ASN A 160 0.56 2.44 20.92
CA ASN A 160 0.82 1.43 21.94
C ASN A 160 2.28 0.94 21.90
N GLN A 161 2.72 0.28 22.98
CA GLN A 161 4.10 -0.17 23.12
C GLN A 161 4.47 -1.25 22.11
N GLU A 162 3.56 -2.17 21.79
CA GLU A 162 3.80 -3.28 20.85
C GLU A 162 4.15 -2.78 19.45
N THR A 163 3.31 -1.92 18.88
CA THR A 163 3.56 -1.32 17.55
C THR A 163 4.80 -0.43 17.55
N PHE A 164 5.16 0.17 18.69
CA PHE A 164 6.39 0.94 18.81
C PHE A 164 7.64 0.06 18.87
N LEU A 165 7.57 -1.15 19.44
CA LEU A 165 8.66 -2.12 19.39
C LEU A 165 8.95 -2.54 17.94
N ASP A 166 7.91 -2.78 17.13
CA ASP A 166 8.08 -3.07 15.70
C ASP A 166 8.80 -1.93 14.97
N VAL A 167 8.48 -0.68 15.30
CA VAL A 167 9.17 0.50 14.77
C VAL A 167 10.65 0.51 15.19
N LYS A 168 10.98 0.17 16.44
CA LYS A 168 12.38 0.13 16.90
C LYS A 168 13.22 -0.91 16.17
N LEU A 169 12.63 -2.03 15.74
CA LEU A 169 13.30 -3.04 14.93
C LEU A 169 13.77 -2.48 13.58
N LEU A 170 13.17 -1.37 13.12
CA LEU A 170 13.58 -0.71 11.88
C LEU A 170 14.91 0.05 12.01
N ASN A 171 15.42 0.29 13.23
CA ASN A 171 16.68 1.03 13.43
C ASN A 171 17.84 0.47 12.60
N ARG A 172 17.92 -0.86 12.46
CA ARG A 172 18.97 -1.55 11.69
C ARG A 172 19.02 -1.15 10.21
N HIS A 173 17.95 -0.60 9.66
CA HIS A 173 17.85 -0.21 8.26
C HIS A 173 18.26 1.26 8.02
N TYR A 174 18.50 2.04 9.06
CA TYR A 174 18.67 3.48 8.97
C TYR A 174 19.85 4.01 9.76
N SER A 175 20.48 5.05 9.24
CA SER A 175 21.57 5.74 9.93
C SER A 175 21.07 6.66 11.06
N GLY A 176 21.99 7.03 11.95
CA GLY A 176 21.78 8.03 13.00
C GLY A 176 21.27 7.47 14.32
N ALA A 177 20.82 8.36 15.21
CA ALA A 177 20.37 8.02 16.55
C ALA A 177 19.16 7.08 16.57
N ALA A 178 18.95 6.39 17.70
CA ALA A 178 17.81 5.49 17.88
C ALA A 178 16.46 6.19 17.65
N ILE A 179 15.53 5.50 16.99
CA ILE A 179 14.16 5.98 16.76
C ILE A 179 13.46 6.19 18.11
N SER A 180 13.03 7.42 18.37
CA SER A 180 12.28 7.79 19.57
C SER A 180 10.79 8.02 19.30
N ARG A 181 10.42 8.29 18.04
CA ARG A 181 9.03 8.42 17.58
C ARG A 181 8.84 7.75 16.22
N PRO A 182 7.68 7.15 15.92
CA PRO A 182 7.42 6.56 14.60
C PRO A 182 7.62 7.52 13.43
N THR A 183 7.19 8.77 13.56
CA THR A 183 7.32 9.82 12.54
C THR A 183 8.76 10.09 12.12
N GLU A 184 9.73 9.92 13.01
CA GLU A 184 11.15 10.16 12.73
C GLU A 184 11.69 9.24 11.64
N VAL A 185 11.09 8.05 11.48
CA VAL A 185 11.54 7.07 10.49
C VAL A 185 11.35 7.56 9.06
N ALA A 186 10.28 8.31 8.77
CA ALA A 186 10.01 8.87 7.44
C ALA A 186 11.19 9.71 6.91
N TRP A 187 11.92 10.33 7.83
CA TRP A 187 13.02 11.26 7.57
C TRP A 187 14.40 10.68 7.84
N LYS A 188 14.47 9.38 8.14
CA LYS A 188 15.73 8.68 8.34
C LYS A 188 16.32 8.26 7.00
N PHE A 189 17.64 8.39 6.90
CA PHE A 189 18.41 8.00 5.73
C PHE A 189 18.68 6.50 5.76
N ASN A 190 18.34 5.80 4.68
CA ASN A 190 18.69 4.40 4.48
C ASN A 190 20.00 4.33 3.66
N PRO A 191 21.10 3.82 4.24
CA PRO A 191 22.40 3.80 3.56
C PRO A 191 22.41 2.89 2.32
N ALA A 192 21.71 1.76 2.35
CA ALA A 192 21.68 0.81 1.24
C ALA A 192 20.93 1.37 0.01
N LYS A 193 19.89 2.17 0.24
CA LYS A 193 19.09 2.81 -0.83
C LYS A 193 19.52 4.24 -1.15
N ARG A 194 20.40 4.82 -0.34
CA ARG A 194 20.92 6.19 -0.46
C ARG A 194 19.83 7.26 -0.54
N ALA A 195 18.74 7.08 0.22
CA ALA A 195 17.59 7.98 0.20
C ALA A 195 16.88 8.02 1.56
N LEU A 196 16.00 9.00 1.75
CA LEU A 196 15.10 9.03 2.90
C LEU A 196 14.04 7.94 2.78
N ALA A 197 13.57 7.43 3.92
CA ALA A 197 12.56 6.36 3.95
C ALA A 197 11.30 6.72 3.16
N VAL A 198 10.79 7.94 3.33
CA VAL A 198 9.59 8.42 2.61
C VAL A 198 9.74 8.39 1.09
N ASP A 199 10.93 8.73 0.58
CA ASP A 199 11.24 8.72 -0.85
C ASP A 199 11.30 7.30 -1.39
N ILE A 200 11.86 6.38 -0.61
CA ILE A 200 11.94 4.95 -0.95
C ILE A 200 10.52 4.38 -1.06
N TRP A 201 9.64 4.64 -0.10
CA TRP A 201 8.28 4.12 -0.13
C TRP A 201 7.49 4.68 -1.32
N LEU A 202 7.60 5.98 -1.60
CA LEU A 202 6.95 6.59 -2.76
C LEU A 202 7.49 6.03 -4.08
N HIS A 203 8.80 5.78 -4.16
CA HIS A 203 9.41 5.16 -5.33
C HIS A 203 8.89 3.74 -5.55
N GLU A 204 8.92 2.90 -4.51
CA GLU A 204 8.45 1.52 -4.60
C GLU A 204 6.95 1.44 -4.91
N MET A 205 6.11 2.28 -4.29
CA MET A 205 4.69 2.36 -4.63
C MET A 205 4.47 2.63 -6.12
N ARG A 206 5.24 3.56 -6.69
CA ARG A 206 5.16 3.88 -8.12
C ARG A 206 5.64 2.72 -8.98
N LYS A 207 6.71 2.03 -8.58
CA LYS A 207 7.23 0.87 -9.32
C LYS A 207 6.28 -0.32 -9.30
N ILE A 208 5.67 -0.63 -8.15
CA ILE A 208 4.62 -1.65 -8.08
C ILE A 208 3.44 -1.22 -8.97
N ALA A 209 2.98 0.03 -8.87
CA ALA A 209 1.87 0.50 -9.70
C ALA A 209 2.18 0.46 -11.21
N GLU A 210 3.44 0.75 -11.59
CA GLU A 210 3.93 0.66 -12.95
C GLU A 210 3.83 -0.78 -13.48
N LEU A 211 4.41 -1.73 -12.74
CA LEU A 211 4.41 -3.15 -13.11
C LEU A 211 3.00 -3.75 -13.06
N ALA A 212 2.23 -3.51 -12.00
CA ALA A 212 0.92 -4.12 -11.79
C ALA A 212 -0.14 -3.65 -12.80
N THR A 213 0.08 -2.51 -13.46
CA THR A 213 -0.89 -1.94 -14.41
C THR A 213 -0.57 -2.25 -15.86
N SER A 214 0.62 -2.77 -16.19
CA SER A 214 0.96 -3.32 -17.50
C SER A 214 0.96 -4.85 -17.47
N THR A 215 0.76 -5.46 -18.62
CA THR A 215 1.09 -6.86 -18.87
C THR A 215 2.46 -6.93 -19.56
N THR A 216 3.16 -8.04 -19.35
CA THR A 216 4.37 -8.43 -20.08
C THR A 216 4.01 -9.22 -21.32
#